data_AF-A0AB36F1T4-F1
#
_entry.id   AF-A0AB36F1T4-F1
#
_cell.length_a   1.000
_cell.length_b   1.000
_cell.length_c   1.000
_cell.angle_alpha   90.00
_cell.angle_beta   90.00
_cell.angle_gamma   90.00
#
_symmetry.space_group_name_H-M   'P 1'
#
loop_
_entity.id
_entity.type
_entity.pdbx_description
1 polymer ?
#
loop_
_entity_poly.entity_id
_entity_poly.type
_entity_poly.pdbx_seq_one_letter_code
_entity_poly.pdbx_strand_id
1 'polypeptide(L)'
;MKSRLALLFCLLLSACSQVEVGDYKDENPTLDLRRYFVGGVDAWGMFQDRSGKVIKRFHVDIQGREEAGRLILDERFTYSDGTRQQRVWTLRPDGPNHWRGTAPDVVGVAEGEVAGNALRWRYVLELPVDGTTYHVNFDDWMYLLDDRTLANRSFMTKFGVELGQVTLFFRKRD
;
A
#
# COMPACT_ATOMS: atom_id res chain seq x y z
N MET A 1 47.73 6.67 -10.95
CA MET A 1 46.50 7.51 -10.97
C MET A 1 45.43 7.01 -11.93
N LYS A 2 45.74 6.57 -13.16
CA LYS A 2 44.75 6.09 -14.13
C LYS A 2 43.95 4.83 -13.69
N SER A 3 44.59 3.91 -12.96
CA SER A 3 43.95 2.69 -12.45
C SER A 3 43.00 2.93 -11.25
N ARG A 4 43.21 3.99 -10.47
CA ARG A 4 42.32 4.35 -9.34
C ARG A 4 41.03 5.04 -9.81
N LEU A 5 41.04 5.67 -10.97
CA LEU A 5 39.87 6.30 -11.57
C LEU A 5 38.90 5.27 -12.19
N ALA A 6 39.44 4.16 -12.70
CA ALA A 6 38.64 3.04 -13.23
C ALA A 6 37.89 2.28 -12.12
N LEU A 7 38.47 2.17 -10.92
CA LEU A 7 37.83 1.51 -9.78
C LEU A 7 36.64 2.33 -9.22
N LEU A 8 36.71 3.66 -9.29
CA LEU A 8 35.60 4.55 -8.91
C LEU A 8 34.42 4.47 -9.91
N PHE A 9 34.69 4.13 -11.17
CA PHE A 9 33.65 4.01 -12.20
C PHE A 9 32.90 2.68 -12.12
N CYS A 10 33.54 1.60 -11.66
CA CYS A 10 32.88 0.30 -11.44
C CYS A 10 31.97 0.29 -10.20
N LEU A 11 32.23 1.13 -9.20
CA LEU A 11 31.36 1.29 -8.01
C LEU A 11 30.09 2.12 -8.27
N LEU A 12 30.01 2.81 -9.42
CA LEU A 12 28.81 3.56 -9.84
C LEU A 12 27.85 2.72 -10.70
N LEU A 13 28.23 1.48 -11.05
CA LEU A 13 27.44 0.57 -11.88
C LEU A 13 26.73 -0.54 -11.09
N SER A 14 26.82 -0.54 -9.75
CA SER A 14 25.82 -1.23 -8.92
C SER A 14 24.55 -0.38 -8.88
N ALA A 15 23.95 -0.17 -10.06
CA ALA A 15 22.55 0.22 -10.16
C ALA A 15 21.77 -0.94 -9.54
N CYS A 16 21.40 -0.79 -8.28
CA CYS A 16 20.50 -1.71 -7.59
C CYS A 16 19.28 -1.91 -8.48
N SER A 17 19.06 -3.15 -8.94
CA SER A 17 17.76 -3.54 -9.47
C SER A 17 16.75 -3.23 -8.38
N GLN A 18 15.91 -2.23 -8.59
CA GLN A 18 14.80 -1.94 -7.71
C GLN A 18 13.85 -3.14 -7.79
N VAL A 19 13.43 -3.69 -6.65
CA VAL A 19 12.50 -4.81 -6.61
C VAL A 19 11.22 -4.42 -7.34
N GLU A 20 10.83 -5.23 -8.32
CA GLU A 20 9.61 -5.05 -9.09
C GLU A 20 8.54 -6.02 -8.59
N VAL A 21 7.26 -5.68 -8.79
CA VAL A 21 6.18 -6.59 -8.36
C VAL A 21 6.28 -7.93 -9.09
N GLY A 22 6.73 -7.92 -10.35
CA GLY A 22 6.91 -9.12 -11.17
C GLY A 22 7.91 -10.14 -10.63
N ASP A 23 8.80 -9.73 -9.70
CA ASP A 23 9.73 -10.63 -9.04
C ASP A 23 9.00 -11.71 -8.20
N TYR A 24 7.75 -11.45 -7.81
CA TYR A 24 6.92 -12.34 -7.01
C TYR A 24 5.99 -13.23 -7.84
N LYS A 25 6.06 -13.21 -9.18
CA LYS A 25 5.08 -13.90 -10.06
C LYS A 25 4.90 -15.39 -9.80
N ASP A 26 5.95 -16.06 -9.31
CA ASP A 26 6.00 -17.50 -9.07
C ASP A 26 5.68 -17.86 -7.59
N GLU A 27 5.43 -16.86 -6.75
CA GLU A 27 5.12 -17.03 -5.33
C GLU A 27 3.67 -17.46 -5.08
N ASN A 28 3.49 -18.24 -4.03
CA ASN A 28 2.20 -18.77 -3.59
C ASN A 28 1.96 -18.42 -2.11
N PRO A 29 0.69 -18.27 -1.68
CA PRO A 29 -0.54 -18.34 -2.47
C PRO A 29 -0.72 -17.12 -3.40
N THR A 30 -1.35 -17.31 -4.56
CA THR A 30 -1.65 -16.21 -5.48
C THR A 30 -2.73 -15.28 -4.90
N LEU A 31 -2.45 -13.97 -4.92
CA LEU A 31 -3.36 -12.94 -4.45
C LEU A 31 -4.41 -12.61 -5.52
N ASP A 32 -5.67 -12.93 -5.23
CA ASP A 32 -6.84 -12.43 -5.96
C ASP A 32 -7.57 -11.41 -5.09
N LEU A 33 -7.63 -10.16 -5.55
CA LEU A 33 -8.21 -9.05 -4.77
C LEU A 33 -9.71 -9.23 -4.50
N ARG A 34 -10.48 -9.78 -5.45
CA ARG A 34 -11.92 -10.01 -5.25
C ARG A 34 -12.11 -11.10 -4.21
N ARG A 35 -11.42 -12.23 -4.37
CA ARG A 35 -11.48 -13.35 -3.43
C ARG A 35 -11.07 -12.92 -2.03
N TYR A 36 -10.00 -12.15 -1.89
CA TYR A 36 -9.49 -11.73 -0.59
C TYR A 36 -10.40 -10.70 0.07
N PHE A 37 -10.77 -9.63 -0.63
CA PHE A 37 -11.45 -8.49 -0.01
C PHE A 37 -12.98 -8.57 -0.01
N VAL A 38 -13.65 -9.38 -0.84
CA VAL A 38 -15.10 -9.55 -0.75
C VAL A 38 -15.46 -10.24 0.58
N GLY A 39 -16.36 -9.64 1.34
CA GLY A 39 -16.71 -10.03 2.71
C GLY A 39 -16.09 -9.12 3.76
N GLY A 40 -16.01 -9.61 5.00
CA GLY A 40 -15.42 -8.87 6.11
C GLY A 40 -13.92 -9.12 6.24
N VAL A 41 -13.15 -8.06 6.39
CA VAL A 41 -11.71 -8.11 6.68
C VAL A 41 -11.42 -7.17 7.85
N ASP A 42 -10.64 -7.64 8.82
CA ASP A 42 -10.09 -6.78 9.87
C ASP A 42 -8.64 -6.45 9.55
N ALA A 43 -8.20 -5.24 9.92
CA ALA A 43 -6.80 -4.88 9.81
C ALA A 43 -6.29 -4.15 11.05
N TRP A 44 -5.04 -4.40 11.44
CA TRP A 44 -4.37 -3.73 12.56
C TRP A 44 -3.04 -3.17 12.11
N GLY A 45 -2.83 -1.88 12.36
CA GLY A 45 -1.65 -1.19 11.88
C GLY A 45 -1.14 -0.11 12.79
N MET A 46 0.02 0.38 12.40
CA MET A 46 0.70 1.49 13.04
C MET A 46 1.37 2.38 12.00
N PHE A 47 1.34 3.67 12.26
CA PHE A 47 2.11 4.68 11.57
C PHE A 47 3.35 5.01 12.39
N GLN A 48 4.51 4.97 11.73
CA GLN A 48 5.80 5.32 12.28
C GLN A 48 6.37 6.53 11.53
N ASP A 49 6.91 7.49 12.26
CA ASP A 49 7.63 8.60 11.63
C ASP A 49 9.00 8.14 11.10
N ARG A 50 9.72 9.04 10.42
CA ARG A 50 11.08 8.80 9.90
C ARG A 50 12.12 8.41 10.96
N SER A 51 11.86 8.62 12.26
CA SER A 51 12.75 8.17 13.34
C SER A 51 12.47 6.72 13.76
N GLY A 52 11.43 6.10 13.19
CA GLY A 52 10.93 4.79 13.57
C GLY A 52 9.98 4.80 14.77
N LYS A 53 9.71 5.98 15.35
CA LYS A 53 8.82 6.12 16.50
C LYS A 53 7.38 5.84 16.05
N VAL A 54 6.69 4.96 16.77
CA VAL A 54 5.25 4.74 16.58
C VAL A 54 4.49 5.97 17.05
N ILE A 55 3.84 6.65 16.12
CA ILE A 55 3.06 7.87 16.38
C ILE A 55 1.59 7.52 16.61
N LYS A 56 1.03 6.61 15.82
CA LYS A 56 -0.40 6.28 15.87
C LYS A 56 -0.61 4.81 15.57
N ARG A 57 -1.52 4.16 16.31
CA ARG A 57 -1.99 2.79 16.05
C ARG A 57 -3.45 2.83 15.64
N PHE A 58 -3.88 1.87 14.85
CA PHE A 58 -5.26 1.82 14.37
C PHE A 58 -5.74 0.40 14.09
N HIS A 59 -7.04 0.24 14.17
CA HIS A 59 -7.79 -0.92 13.70
C HIS A 59 -8.70 -0.46 12.56
N VAL A 60 -8.89 -1.31 11.56
CA VAL A 60 -9.76 -1.06 10.41
C VAL A 60 -10.74 -2.21 10.27
N ASP A 61 -12.03 -1.89 10.26
CA ASP A 61 -13.10 -2.79 9.83
C ASP A 61 -13.36 -2.52 8.34
N ILE A 62 -13.16 -3.53 7.49
CA ILE A 62 -13.29 -3.42 6.04
C ILE A 62 -14.45 -4.30 5.58
N GLN A 63 -15.41 -3.69 4.91
CA GLN A 63 -16.54 -4.37 4.28
C GLN A 63 -16.41 -4.29 2.77
N GLY A 64 -15.94 -5.39 2.16
CA GLY A 64 -15.77 -5.48 0.72
C GLY A 64 -16.99 -6.11 0.03
N ARG A 65 -17.38 -5.55 -1.10
CA ARG A 65 -18.47 -6.07 -1.94
C ARG A 65 -18.19 -5.85 -3.42
N GLU A 66 -18.81 -6.65 -4.27
CA GLU A 66 -18.84 -6.38 -5.70
C GLU A 66 -20.09 -5.60 -6.10
N GLU A 67 -19.89 -4.62 -6.99
CA GLU A 67 -20.98 -3.81 -7.51
C GLU A 67 -20.68 -3.41 -8.96
N ALA A 68 -21.52 -3.86 -9.91
CA ALA A 68 -21.39 -3.54 -11.34
C ALA A 68 -19.97 -3.77 -11.90
N GLY A 69 -19.34 -4.90 -11.54
CA GLY A 69 -17.99 -5.26 -11.97
C GLY A 69 -16.85 -4.53 -11.25
N ARG A 70 -17.15 -3.68 -10.25
CA ARG A 70 -16.18 -3.01 -9.39
C ARG A 70 -16.12 -3.69 -8.03
N LEU A 71 -14.98 -3.60 -7.36
CA LEU A 71 -14.79 -4.00 -5.97
C LEU A 71 -14.85 -2.75 -5.10
N ILE A 72 -15.81 -2.69 -4.19
CA ILE A 72 -15.99 -1.56 -3.27
C ILE A 72 -15.52 -1.99 -1.88
N LEU A 73 -14.61 -1.23 -1.27
CA LEU A 73 -14.13 -1.46 0.09
C LEU A 73 -14.56 -0.30 0.98
N ASP A 74 -15.49 -0.55 1.90
CA ASP A 74 -15.84 0.41 2.96
C ASP A 74 -14.92 0.17 4.17
N GLU A 75 -13.91 1.02 4.32
CA GLU A 75 -12.89 0.95 5.36
C GLU A 75 -13.22 1.91 6.50
N ARG A 76 -13.32 1.39 7.72
CA ARG A 76 -13.65 2.17 8.93
C ARG A 76 -12.51 2.07 9.93
N PHE A 77 -11.78 3.17 10.06
CA PHE A 77 -10.61 3.29 10.93
C PHE A 77 -11.03 3.72 12.33
N THR A 78 -10.49 3.02 13.32
CA THR A 78 -10.50 3.43 14.73
C THR A 78 -9.07 3.60 15.19
N TYR A 79 -8.71 4.81 15.59
CA TYR A 79 -7.35 5.14 16.00
C TYR A 79 -7.17 5.06 17.51
N SER A 80 -5.92 4.91 17.95
CA SER A 80 -5.56 4.79 19.37
C SER A 80 -5.83 6.05 20.21
N ASP A 81 -6.04 7.20 19.58
CA ASP A 81 -6.46 8.45 20.21
C ASP A 81 -8.00 8.60 20.30
N GLY A 82 -8.76 7.59 19.86
CA GLY A 82 -10.21 7.57 19.84
C GLY A 82 -10.84 8.19 18.59
N THR A 83 -10.03 8.83 17.72
CA THR A 83 -10.54 9.38 16.45
C THR A 83 -10.99 8.26 15.50
N ARG A 84 -11.91 8.60 14.60
CA ARG A 84 -12.43 7.69 13.58
C ARG A 84 -12.36 8.33 12.21
N GLN A 85 -12.13 7.51 11.20
CA GLN A 85 -12.14 7.91 9.80
C GLN A 85 -12.82 6.83 8.98
N GLN A 86 -13.44 7.22 7.87
CA GLN A 86 -13.97 6.29 6.89
C GLN A 86 -13.36 6.60 5.53
N ARG A 87 -12.95 5.56 4.81
CA ARG A 87 -12.53 5.65 3.41
C ARG A 87 -13.27 4.60 2.62
N VAL A 88 -13.83 5.00 1.48
CA VAL A 88 -14.51 4.06 0.58
C VAL A 88 -13.74 3.99 -0.72
N TRP A 89 -13.07 2.87 -0.94
CA TRP A 89 -12.39 2.59 -2.21
C TRP A 89 -13.33 2.02 -3.24
N THR A 90 -13.21 2.50 -4.47
CA THR A 90 -13.84 1.90 -5.65
C THR A 90 -12.75 1.41 -6.58
N LEU A 91 -12.58 0.09 -6.68
CA LEU A 91 -11.54 -0.59 -7.43
C LEU A 91 -12.12 -1.17 -8.72
N ARG A 92 -11.40 -1.06 -9.83
CA ARG A 92 -11.74 -1.70 -11.11
C ARG A 92 -10.51 -2.33 -11.77
N PRO A 93 -10.67 -3.43 -12.51
CA PRO A 93 -9.60 -3.95 -13.36
C PRO A 93 -9.17 -2.93 -14.42
N ASP A 94 -7.89 -2.96 -14.79
CA ASP A 94 -7.30 -2.10 -15.83
C ASP A 94 -6.35 -2.88 -16.76
N GLY A 95 -6.66 -4.16 -16.99
CA GLY A 95 -5.86 -5.08 -17.79
C GLY A 95 -5.38 -6.29 -16.98
N PRO A 96 -4.59 -7.19 -17.61
CA PRO A 96 -4.04 -8.34 -16.92
C PRO A 96 -3.21 -7.88 -15.72
N ASN A 97 -3.54 -8.37 -14.53
CA ASN A 97 -2.82 -8.06 -13.27
C ASN A 97 -2.79 -6.58 -12.86
N HIS A 98 -3.56 -5.71 -13.52
CA HIS A 98 -3.60 -4.27 -13.23
C HIS A 98 -4.95 -3.84 -12.70
N TRP A 99 -4.92 -2.91 -11.75
CA TRP A 99 -6.09 -2.37 -11.08
C TRP A 99 -5.99 -0.84 -10.98
N ARG A 100 -7.14 -0.18 -11.03
CA ARG A 100 -7.27 1.24 -10.69
C ARG A 100 -8.23 1.43 -9.54
N GLY A 101 -7.97 2.43 -8.71
CA GLY A 101 -8.81 2.77 -7.58
C GLY A 101 -9.09 4.26 -7.46
N THR A 102 -10.24 4.59 -6.89
CA THR A 102 -10.57 5.95 -6.46
C THR A 102 -11.12 5.92 -5.04
N ALA A 103 -10.88 6.99 -4.29
CA ALA A 103 -11.48 7.26 -3.00
C ALA A 103 -11.62 8.79 -2.82
N PRO A 104 -12.48 9.28 -1.89
CA PRO A 104 -12.74 10.71 -1.75
C PRO A 104 -11.50 11.57 -1.40
N ASP A 105 -10.52 10.99 -0.72
CA ASP A 105 -9.30 11.65 -0.25
C ASP A 105 -8.06 11.30 -1.11
N VAL A 106 -8.28 10.70 -2.28
CA VAL A 106 -7.22 10.34 -3.23
C VAL A 106 -7.23 11.30 -4.40
N VAL A 107 -6.09 11.93 -4.66
CA VAL A 107 -5.92 12.83 -5.81
C VAL A 107 -5.72 11.97 -7.07
N GLY A 108 -6.66 12.06 -8.01
CA GLY A 108 -6.60 11.34 -9.28
C GLY A 108 -7.02 9.88 -9.14
N VAL A 109 -6.16 8.96 -9.57
CA VAL A 109 -6.41 7.52 -9.52
C VAL A 109 -5.25 6.81 -8.85
N ALA A 110 -5.56 5.81 -8.05
CA ALA A 110 -4.60 4.85 -7.55
C ALA A 110 -4.32 3.79 -8.62
N GLU A 111 -3.07 3.31 -8.66
CA GLU A 111 -2.60 2.31 -9.61
C GLU A 111 -2.08 1.09 -8.87
N GLY A 112 -2.60 -0.08 -9.23
CA GLY A 112 -2.27 -1.36 -8.64
C GLY A 112 -1.71 -2.35 -9.65
N GLU A 113 -0.64 -3.04 -9.26
CA GLU A 113 -0.06 -4.14 -10.02
C GLU A 113 0.04 -5.38 -9.13
N VAL A 114 -0.37 -6.54 -9.64
CA VAL A 114 -0.41 -7.81 -8.88
C VAL A 114 0.51 -8.84 -9.54
N ALA A 115 1.27 -9.59 -8.75
CA ALA A 115 2.00 -10.76 -9.25
C ALA A 115 2.23 -11.77 -8.12
N GLY A 116 1.88 -13.04 -8.38
CA GLY A 116 1.91 -14.11 -7.37
C GLY A 116 1.18 -13.69 -6.10
N ASN A 117 1.89 -13.64 -4.97
CA ASN A 117 1.33 -13.25 -3.68
C ASN A 117 1.36 -11.74 -3.39
N ALA A 118 1.91 -10.92 -4.30
CA ALA A 118 2.17 -9.51 -4.06
C ALA A 118 1.22 -8.57 -4.81
N LEU A 119 0.89 -7.45 -4.17
CA LEU A 119 0.26 -6.27 -4.77
C LEU A 119 1.12 -5.05 -4.45
N ARG A 120 1.44 -4.24 -5.46
CA ARG A 120 1.96 -2.88 -5.27
C ARG A 120 0.89 -1.87 -5.62
N TRP A 121 0.55 -1.00 -4.69
CA TRP A 121 -0.54 -0.03 -4.80
C TRP A 121 -0.02 1.39 -4.56
N ARG A 122 -0.12 2.26 -5.58
CA ARG A 122 0.45 3.61 -5.55
C ARG A 122 -0.62 4.66 -5.75
N TYR A 123 -0.59 5.71 -4.93
CA TYR A 123 -1.57 6.80 -4.99
C TYR A 123 -1.08 8.05 -4.28
N VAL A 124 -1.80 9.15 -4.48
CA VAL A 124 -1.57 10.42 -3.78
C VAL A 124 -2.74 10.66 -2.83
N LEU A 125 -2.45 10.81 -1.54
CA LEU A 125 -3.43 11.06 -0.50
C LEU A 125 -3.45 12.54 -0.12
N GLU A 126 -4.65 13.11 0.04
CA GLU A 126 -4.87 14.40 0.69
C GLU A 126 -4.87 14.23 2.20
N LEU A 127 -3.82 14.74 2.87
CA LEU A 127 -3.67 14.67 4.31
C LEU A 127 -3.85 16.06 4.94
N PRO A 128 -4.97 16.33 5.62
CA PRO A 128 -5.14 17.57 6.39
C PRO A 128 -4.29 17.52 7.67
N VAL A 129 -3.40 18.51 7.83
CA VAL A 129 -2.57 18.70 9.04
C VAL A 129 -2.61 20.18 9.41
N ASP A 130 -3.06 20.48 10.64
CA ASP A 130 -3.07 21.83 11.22
C ASP A 130 -3.66 22.91 10.28
N GLY A 131 -4.76 22.61 9.61
CA GLY A 131 -5.46 23.53 8.70
C GLY A 131 -4.85 23.65 7.30
N THR A 132 -3.78 22.91 7.00
CA THR A 132 -3.17 22.81 5.67
C THR A 132 -3.35 21.40 5.10
N THR A 133 -3.79 21.30 3.85
CA THR A 133 -3.87 20.00 3.15
C THR A 133 -2.56 19.71 2.43
N TYR A 134 -1.96 18.56 2.74
CA TYR A 134 -0.74 18.09 2.11
C TYR A 134 -1.03 16.93 1.17
N HIS A 135 -0.55 17.01 -0.07
CA HIS A 135 -0.50 15.84 -0.95
C HIS A 135 0.73 15.00 -0.62
N VAL A 136 0.50 13.73 -0.29
CA VAL A 136 1.54 12.77 0.12
C VAL A 136 1.43 11.54 -0.77
N ASN A 137 2.54 11.09 -1.33
CA ASN A 137 2.58 9.87 -2.12
C ASN A 137 2.63 8.67 -1.19
N PHE A 138 1.81 7.66 -1.48
CA PHE A 138 1.83 6.35 -0.87
C PHE A 138 2.33 5.31 -1.88
N ASP A 139 3.25 4.46 -1.44
CA ASP A 139 3.70 3.25 -2.14
C ASP A 139 3.50 2.07 -1.20
N ASP A 140 2.38 1.38 -1.39
CA ASP A 140 1.91 0.28 -0.55
C ASP A 140 2.34 -1.05 -1.18
N TRP A 141 3.13 -1.83 -0.46
CA TRP A 141 3.42 -3.21 -0.79
C TRP A 141 2.58 -4.11 0.08
N MET A 142 1.81 -5.00 -0.52
CA MET A 142 1.00 -6.00 0.17
C MET A 142 1.45 -7.40 -0.25
N TYR A 143 1.57 -8.31 0.71
CA TYR A 143 2.04 -9.67 0.51
C TYR A 143 1.09 -10.64 1.21
N LEU A 144 0.50 -11.55 0.43
CA LEU A 144 -0.37 -12.59 0.95
C LEU A 144 0.54 -13.66 1.57
N LEU A 145 0.48 -13.77 2.90
CA LEU A 145 1.32 -14.67 3.68
C LEU A 145 0.69 -16.07 3.77
N ASP A 146 -0.63 -16.11 3.85
CA ASP A 146 -1.45 -17.32 3.85
C ASP A 146 -2.84 -17.00 3.27
N ASP A 147 -3.75 -17.98 3.21
CA ASP A 147 -5.09 -17.82 2.63
C ASP A 147 -5.95 -16.68 3.24
N ARG A 148 -5.56 -16.14 4.40
CA ARG A 148 -6.33 -15.15 5.16
C ARG A 148 -5.51 -13.96 5.63
N THR A 149 -4.19 -14.09 5.75
CA THR A 149 -3.30 -13.05 6.27
C THR A 149 -2.59 -12.33 5.13
N LEU A 150 -2.84 -11.02 5.02
CA LEU A 150 -2.13 -10.14 4.11
C LEU A 150 -1.33 -9.15 4.95
N ALA A 151 -0.02 -9.06 4.70
CA ALA A 151 0.82 -8.05 5.33
C ALA A 151 1.00 -6.88 4.38
N ASN A 152 1.00 -5.67 4.90
CA ASN A 152 1.23 -4.46 4.15
C ASN A 152 2.30 -3.59 4.79
N ARG A 153 3.14 -3.03 3.93
CA ARG A 153 4.13 -2.01 4.25
C ARG A 153 3.98 -0.87 3.27
N SER A 154 3.70 0.32 3.79
CA SER A 154 3.54 1.54 3.01
C SER A 154 4.64 2.54 3.30
N PHE A 155 5.09 3.22 2.26
CA PHE A 155 6.02 4.34 2.36
C PHE A 155 5.30 5.64 2.01
N MET A 156 5.35 6.61 2.93
CA MET A 156 4.77 7.93 2.73
C MET A 156 5.88 8.92 2.35
N THR A 157 5.79 9.54 1.18
CA THR A 157 6.79 10.51 0.71
C THR A 157 6.18 11.82 0.24
N LYS A 158 6.93 12.90 0.37
CA LYS A 158 6.59 14.21 -0.21
C LYS A 158 7.85 14.84 -0.79
N PHE A 159 7.79 15.28 -2.04
CA PHE A 159 8.94 15.84 -2.77
C PHE A 159 10.20 14.93 -2.72
N GLY A 160 10.00 13.62 -2.75
CA GLY A 160 11.08 12.63 -2.68
C GLY A 160 11.65 12.38 -1.28
N VAL A 161 11.13 13.03 -0.24
CA VAL A 161 11.55 12.84 1.15
C VAL A 161 10.56 11.93 1.87
N GLU A 162 11.06 10.91 2.55
CA GLU A 162 10.25 10.02 3.40
C GLU A 162 9.74 10.77 4.63
N LEU A 163 8.42 10.71 4.83
CA LEU A 163 7.72 11.28 5.98
C LEU A 163 7.51 10.24 7.08
N GLY A 164 7.27 8.99 6.68
CA GLY A 164 7.04 7.88 7.58
C GLY A 164 6.58 6.62 6.84
N GLN A 165 6.29 5.59 7.62
CA GLN A 165 5.90 4.27 7.13
C GLN A 165 4.62 3.81 7.84
N VAL A 166 3.80 3.05 7.13
CA VAL A 166 2.68 2.31 7.72
C VAL A 166 2.99 0.83 7.64
N THR A 167 2.80 0.11 8.75
CA THR A 167 2.77 -1.35 8.76
C THR A 167 1.38 -1.79 9.18
N LEU A 168 0.76 -2.66 8.38
CA LEU A 168 -0.63 -3.07 8.54
C LEU A 168 -0.75 -4.58 8.26
N PHE A 169 -1.48 -5.29 9.11
CA PHE A 169 -1.81 -6.69 8.89
C PHE A 169 -3.32 -6.82 8.72
N PHE A 170 -3.74 -7.44 7.63
CA PHE A 170 -5.13 -7.77 7.36
C PHE A 170 -5.38 -9.24 7.66
N ARG A 171 -6.56 -9.53 8.18
CA ARG A 171 -7.08 -10.87 8.41
C ARG A 171 -8.49 -10.95 7.84
N LYS A 172 -8.68 -11.82 6.84
CA LYS A 172 -10.01 -12.16 6.33
C LYS A 172 -10.81 -12.87 7.43
N ARG A 173 -12.06 -12.43 7.65
CA ARG A 173 -12.99 -13.10 8.57
C ARG A 173 -13.43 -14.45 8.00
N ASP A 174 -13.85 -15.34 8.89
CA ASP A 174 -14.47 -16.63 8.55
C ASP A 174 -15.78 -16.45 7.76
#